data_AF-A0A7C7QL09-F1
#
_entry.id   AF-A0A7C7QL09-F1
#
_cell.length_a   1.000
_cell.length_b   1.000
_cell.length_c   1.000
_cell.angle_alpha   90.00
_cell.angle_beta   90.00
_cell.angle_gamma   90.00
#
_symmetry.space_group_name_H-M   'P 1'
#
loop_
_entity.id
_entity.type
_entity.pdbx_description
1 polymer ?
#
loop_
_entity_poly.entity_id
_entity_poly.type
_entity_poly.pdbx_seq_one_letter_code
_entity_poly.pdbx_strand_id
1 'polypeptide(L)'
;SGLDEYLRAVNQFTWWDFEKICSDLDALSAGKQVEIKNAYNRETGKKDLQVRIYGIKDGVIFYENCILGGVELLERLDIVIMLNDPDEACLHRIIERDAVRRDLPEILARYLITTYSENIFFDILMGKFSQKLLVCSSDGKLGEFPDIQEVSHIPVPIAEVPVARGGCKGTIFVDLDGTLIKHVPVPSDTGEDIQILNGSREKLEEFRRKGYYIILATSRPYHKIFGVLNKLKSLGIEFDQVLCDLPVGPRHIINDMKGDEVRTIAHVLRRDEGIKKIKID
;
A
#
# COMPACT_ATOMS: atom_id res chain seq x y z
N SER A 1 -17.49 2.00 6.64
CA SER A 1 -16.68 2.93 7.43
C SER A 1 -15.80 2.16 8.41
N GLY A 2 -14.54 1.96 8.03
CA GLY A 2 -13.57 1.26 8.86
C GLY A 2 -12.20 1.20 8.19
N LEU A 3 -11.18 0.85 8.98
CA LEU A 3 -9.80 0.66 8.54
C LEU A 3 -9.69 -0.26 7.31
N ASP A 4 -10.58 -1.24 7.14
CA ASP A 4 -10.59 -2.15 5.98
C ASP A 4 -11.00 -1.47 4.67
N GLU A 5 -12.00 -0.59 4.72
CA GLU A 5 -12.42 0.17 3.55
C GLU A 5 -11.32 1.15 3.14
N TYR A 6 -10.60 1.68 4.12
CA TYR A 6 -9.42 2.49 3.89
C TYR A 6 -8.23 1.71 3.36
N LEU A 7 -7.85 0.58 3.97
CA LEU A 7 -6.71 -0.23 3.52
C LEU A 7 -6.95 -0.77 2.12
N ARG A 8 -8.20 -1.18 1.83
CA ARG A 8 -8.63 -1.45 0.46
C ARG A 8 -8.44 -0.20 -0.39
N ALA A 9 -8.90 0.97 0.05
CA ALA A 9 -8.77 2.20 -0.72
C ALA A 9 -7.31 2.63 -0.98
N VAL A 10 -6.40 2.39 -0.04
CA VAL A 10 -4.96 2.69 -0.15
C VAL A 10 -4.27 1.72 -1.08
N ASN A 11 -4.58 0.43 -1.01
CA ASN A 11 -3.97 -0.54 -1.89
C ASN A 11 -4.80 -0.71 -3.17
N GLN A 12 -4.69 0.26 -4.07
CA GLN A 12 -5.34 0.22 -5.37
C GLN A 12 -4.95 -1.02 -6.19
N PHE A 13 -3.81 -1.67 -5.93
CA PHE A 13 -3.45 -2.92 -6.60
C PHE A 13 -4.42 -4.07 -6.32
N THR A 14 -5.15 -4.01 -5.20
CA THR A 14 -6.17 -5.04 -4.85
C THR A 14 -7.52 -4.78 -5.49
N TRP A 15 -7.70 -3.68 -6.21
CA TRP A 15 -8.98 -3.35 -6.84
C TRP A 15 -9.19 -4.14 -8.13
N TRP A 16 -8.09 -4.63 -8.71
CA TRP A 16 -8.04 -5.18 -10.05
C TRP A 16 -7.56 -6.63 -10.00
N ASP A 17 -8.11 -7.44 -10.89
CA ASP A 17 -7.62 -8.79 -11.15
C ASP A 17 -6.56 -8.71 -12.26
N PHE A 18 -5.32 -8.40 -11.87
CA PHE A 18 -4.25 -8.18 -12.84
C PHE A 18 -3.85 -9.46 -13.58
N GLU A 19 -4.00 -10.64 -12.97
CA GLU A 19 -3.78 -11.91 -13.66
C GLU A 19 -4.74 -12.06 -14.83
N LYS A 20 -6.04 -11.78 -14.59
CA LYS A 20 -7.05 -11.79 -15.66
C LYS A 20 -6.78 -10.72 -16.72
N ILE A 21 -6.40 -9.51 -16.31
CA ILE A 21 -6.06 -8.43 -17.24
C ILE A 21 -4.89 -8.84 -18.14
N CYS A 22 -3.80 -9.36 -17.56
CA CYS A 22 -2.65 -9.87 -18.32
C CYS A 22 -3.08 -10.93 -19.33
N SER A 23 -3.86 -11.93 -18.88
CA SER A 23 -4.34 -13.00 -19.75
C SER A 23 -5.22 -12.47 -20.90
N ASP A 24 -6.02 -11.43 -20.65
CA ASP A 24 -6.89 -10.83 -21.66
C ASP A 24 -6.10 -10.01 -22.67
N LEU A 25 -5.11 -9.23 -22.23
CA LEU A 25 -4.23 -8.49 -23.12
C LEU A 25 -3.42 -9.43 -24.01
N ASP A 26 -2.88 -10.53 -23.46
CA ASP A 26 -2.19 -11.56 -24.24
C ASP A 26 -3.09 -12.17 -25.32
N ALA A 27 -4.35 -12.45 -24.97
CA ALA A 27 -5.31 -12.99 -25.91
C ALA A 27 -5.61 -11.99 -27.03
N LEU A 28 -5.84 -10.71 -26.69
CA LEU A 28 -6.10 -9.65 -27.67
C LEU A 28 -4.89 -9.43 -28.60
N SER A 29 -3.68 -9.37 -28.06
CA SER A 29 -2.44 -9.24 -28.83
C SER A 29 -2.18 -10.44 -29.75
N ALA A 30 -2.67 -11.63 -29.38
CA ALA A 30 -2.65 -12.82 -30.24
C ALA A 30 -3.80 -12.84 -31.27
N GLY A 31 -4.57 -11.76 -31.40
CA GLY A 31 -5.72 -11.66 -32.31
C GLY A 31 -6.93 -12.49 -31.87
N LYS A 32 -6.99 -12.92 -30.60
CA LYS A 32 -8.13 -13.66 -30.04
C LYS A 32 -9.17 -12.71 -29.45
N GLN A 33 -10.42 -13.16 -29.45
CA GLN A 33 -11.52 -12.44 -28.80
C GLN A 33 -11.48 -12.64 -27.28
N VAL A 34 -11.81 -11.59 -26.54
CA VAL A 34 -12.00 -11.61 -25.08
C VAL A 34 -13.44 -11.29 -24.72
N GLU A 35 -13.96 -11.98 -23.71
CA GLU A 35 -15.24 -11.68 -23.08
C GLU A 35 -15.04 -11.30 -21.62
N ILE A 36 -15.49 -10.10 -21.26
CA ILE A 36 -15.48 -9.59 -19.89
C ILE A 36 -16.90 -9.72 -19.36
N LYS A 37 -17.11 -10.73 -18.51
CA LYS A 37 -18.36 -10.92 -17.77
C LYS A 37 -18.36 -10.03 -16.54
N ASN A 38 -19.52 -9.46 -16.20
CA ASN A 38 -19.68 -8.60 -15.02
C ASN A 38 -18.74 -7.37 -15.04
N ALA A 39 -18.53 -6.80 -16.22
CA ALA A 39 -17.84 -5.52 -16.35
C ALA A 39 -18.59 -4.43 -15.57
N TYR A 40 -17.83 -3.45 -15.06
CA TYR A 40 -18.39 -2.35 -14.29
C TYR A 40 -19.19 -1.42 -15.21
N ASN A 41 -20.47 -1.29 -14.93
CA ASN A 41 -21.37 -0.41 -15.62
C ASN A 41 -21.39 0.95 -14.91
N ARG A 42 -20.90 2.00 -15.58
CA ARG A 42 -20.86 3.36 -15.02
C ARG A 42 -22.25 3.99 -14.84
N GLU A 43 -23.23 3.56 -15.63
CA GLU A 43 -24.61 4.08 -15.55
C GLU A 43 -25.34 3.51 -14.33
N THR A 44 -25.18 2.22 -14.06
CA THR A 44 -25.87 1.53 -12.96
C THR A 44 -25.04 1.45 -11.68
N GLY A 45 -23.72 1.66 -11.78
CA GLY A 45 -22.76 1.50 -10.69
C GLY A 45 -22.53 0.03 -10.27
N LYS A 46 -22.98 -0.94 -11.06
CA LYS A 46 -22.92 -2.38 -10.76
C LYS A 46 -22.01 -3.13 -11.74
N LYS A 47 -21.58 -4.33 -11.34
CA LYS A 47 -20.82 -5.27 -12.19
C LYS A 47 -21.79 -6.19 -12.94
N ASP A 48 -22.55 -5.63 -13.86
CA ASP A 48 -23.61 -6.34 -14.60
C ASP A 48 -23.48 -6.24 -16.13
N LEU A 49 -22.48 -5.52 -16.63
CA LEU A 49 -22.26 -5.36 -18.05
C LEU A 49 -21.52 -6.58 -18.63
N GLN A 50 -21.91 -7.00 -19.84
CA GLN A 50 -21.13 -7.98 -20.61
C GLN A 50 -20.49 -7.27 -21.78
N VAL A 51 -19.16 -7.31 -21.84
CA VAL A 51 -18.37 -6.67 -22.88
C VAL A 51 -17.64 -7.73 -23.68
N ARG A 52 -17.77 -7.67 -25.00
CA ARG A 52 -17.02 -8.51 -25.93
C ARG A 52 -16.04 -7.62 -26.70
N ILE A 53 -14.77 -7.96 -26.63
CA ILE A 53 -13.70 -7.25 -27.34
C ILE A 53 -13.16 -8.20 -28.40
N TYR A 54 -13.25 -7.78 -29.65
CA TYR A 54 -12.76 -8.58 -30.78
C TYR A 54 -11.23 -8.48 -30.86
N GLY A 55 -10.59 -9.60 -31.21
CA GLY A 55 -9.15 -9.64 -31.41
C GLY A 55 -8.74 -8.74 -32.58
N ILE A 56 -7.57 -8.10 -32.43
CA ILE A 56 -7.01 -7.20 -33.44
C ILE A 56 -5.76 -7.88 -34.00
N LYS A 57 -5.65 -7.98 -35.34
CA LYS A 57 -4.44 -8.52 -36.01
C LYS A 57 -3.44 -7.42 -36.34
N ASP A 58 -3.94 -6.28 -36.81
CA ASP A 58 -3.15 -5.10 -37.17
C ASP A 58 -3.80 -3.89 -36.50
N GLY A 59 -3.23 -3.43 -35.38
CA GLY A 59 -3.75 -2.27 -34.66
C GLY A 59 -3.12 -2.08 -33.29
N VAL A 60 -3.68 -1.15 -32.53
CA VAL A 60 -3.19 -0.73 -31.21
C VAL A 60 -4.23 -1.08 -30.16
N ILE A 61 -3.78 -1.69 -29.06
CA ILE A 61 -4.62 -1.92 -27.89
C ILE A 61 -4.37 -0.77 -26.91
N PHE A 62 -5.43 -0.01 -26.61
CA PHE A 62 -5.39 0.99 -25.55
C PHE A 62 -5.82 0.34 -24.24
N TYR A 63 -4.91 0.34 -23.27
CA TYR A 63 -5.16 -0.09 -21.91
C TYR A 63 -5.02 1.12 -20.97
N GLU A 64 -6.13 1.53 -20.35
CA GLU A 64 -6.21 2.70 -19.49
C GLU A 64 -6.55 2.27 -18.06
N ASN A 65 -5.76 2.73 -17.09
CA ASN A 65 -6.04 2.55 -15.66
C ASN A 65 -5.23 3.57 -14.82
N CYS A 66 -5.68 3.85 -13.60
CA CYS A 66 -4.90 4.63 -12.61
C CYS A 66 -3.61 3.90 -12.23
N ILE A 67 -3.67 2.57 -12.09
CA ILE A 67 -2.53 1.68 -11.89
C ILE A 67 -2.55 0.61 -12.96
N LEU A 68 -1.49 0.57 -13.78
CA LEU A 68 -1.39 -0.33 -14.93
C LEU A 68 -1.03 -1.78 -14.55
N GLY A 69 -0.73 -2.04 -13.28
CA GLY A 69 -0.42 -3.37 -12.76
C GLY A 69 1.01 -3.53 -12.26
N GLY A 70 1.40 -4.77 -12.00
CA GLY A 70 2.74 -5.10 -11.52
C GLY A 70 3.81 -4.99 -12.61
N VAL A 71 5.06 -5.19 -12.21
CA VAL A 71 6.25 -5.17 -13.09
C VAL A 71 6.07 -6.08 -14.32
N GLU A 72 5.50 -7.27 -14.13
CA GLU A 72 5.26 -8.25 -15.19
C GLU A 72 4.33 -7.75 -16.29
N LEU A 73 3.34 -6.91 -15.94
CA LEU A 73 2.43 -6.31 -16.91
C LEU A 73 3.09 -5.13 -17.62
N LEU A 74 3.80 -4.27 -16.87
CA LEU A 74 4.55 -3.14 -17.43
C LEU A 74 5.64 -3.56 -18.43
N GLU A 75 6.28 -4.72 -18.20
CA GLU A 75 7.25 -5.30 -19.13
C GLU A 75 6.64 -5.63 -20.51
N ARG A 76 5.33 -5.93 -20.56
CA ARG A 76 4.61 -6.29 -21.79
C ARG A 76 4.08 -5.08 -22.56
N LEU A 77 3.95 -3.93 -21.91
CA LEU A 77 3.49 -2.71 -22.58
C LEU A 77 4.59 -2.19 -23.52
N ASP A 78 4.22 -1.80 -24.73
CA ASP A 78 5.17 -1.21 -25.69
C ASP A 78 5.48 0.26 -25.34
N ILE A 79 4.44 1.01 -25.00
CA ILE A 79 4.50 2.44 -24.64
C ILE A 79 3.57 2.64 -23.44
N VAL A 80 4.03 3.44 -22.49
CA VAL A 80 3.22 3.91 -21.35
C VAL A 80 3.04 5.41 -21.49
N ILE A 81 1.79 5.87 -21.49
CA ILE A 81 1.46 7.29 -21.50
C ILE A 81 0.94 7.64 -20.11
N MET A 82 1.63 8.56 -19.43
CA MET A 82 1.22 9.08 -18.14
C MET A 82 0.62 10.48 -18.31
N LEU A 83 -0.63 10.61 -17.91
CA LEU A 83 -1.34 11.88 -17.88
C LEU A 83 -1.00 12.60 -16.56
N ASN A 84 -0.23 13.68 -16.65
CA ASN A 84 0.24 14.48 -15.52
C ASN A 84 -0.41 15.86 -15.54
N ASP A 85 -1.41 16.06 -14.69
CA ASP A 85 -1.98 17.38 -14.41
C ASP A 85 -1.58 17.85 -13.01
N PRO A 86 -1.51 19.17 -12.76
CA PRO A 86 -1.25 19.69 -11.43
C PRO A 86 -2.23 19.15 -10.38
N ASP A 87 -1.72 18.81 -9.21
CA ASP A 87 -2.48 18.32 -8.05
C ASP A 87 -3.72 19.15 -7.74
N GLU A 88 -3.60 20.48 -7.81
CA GLU A 88 -4.72 21.40 -7.58
C GLU A 88 -5.84 21.18 -8.60
N ALA A 89 -5.52 20.99 -9.88
CA ALA A 89 -6.50 20.72 -10.93
C ALA A 89 -7.14 19.33 -10.74
N CYS A 90 -6.36 18.32 -10.34
CA CYS A 90 -6.87 17.00 -9.99
C CYS A 90 -7.84 17.06 -8.79
N LEU A 91 -7.46 17.77 -7.73
CA LEU A 91 -8.30 17.95 -6.53
C LEU A 91 -9.60 18.69 -6.86
N HIS A 92 -9.53 19.79 -7.61
CA HIS A 92 -10.73 20.52 -8.04
C HIS A 92 -11.70 19.62 -8.81
N ARG A 93 -11.22 18.84 -9.79
CA ARG A 93 -12.06 17.90 -10.55
C ARG A 93 -12.68 16.83 -9.65
N ILE A 94 -11.96 16.32 -8.66
CA ILE A 94 -12.50 15.32 -7.73
C ILE A 94 -13.56 15.94 -6.81
N ILE A 95 -13.32 17.15 -6.31
CA ILE A 95 -14.31 17.90 -5.51
C ILE A 95 -15.59 18.09 -6.33
N GLU A 96 -15.48 18.60 -7.55
CA GLU A 96 -16.65 18.81 -8.42
C GLU A 96 -17.40 17.51 -8.71
N ARG A 97 -16.68 16.42 -9.02
CA ARG A 97 -17.26 15.12 -9.35
C ARG A 97 -17.96 14.47 -8.15
N ASP A 98 -17.34 14.53 -6.97
CA ASP A 98 -17.76 13.76 -5.81
C ASP A 98 -18.57 14.57 -4.77
N ALA A 99 -18.66 15.90 -4.90
CA ALA A 99 -19.40 16.78 -3.98
C ALA A 99 -20.89 16.40 -3.81
N VAL A 100 -21.49 15.74 -4.80
CA VAL A 100 -22.89 15.27 -4.72
C VAL A 100 -23.02 14.03 -3.83
N ARG A 101 -21.93 13.28 -3.64
CA ARG A 101 -21.93 11.96 -2.99
C ARG A 101 -21.21 11.94 -1.64
N ARG A 102 -20.37 12.94 -1.34
CA ARG A 102 -19.43 12.95 -0.21
C ARG A 102 -19.24 14.36 0.34
N ASP A 103 -18.82 14.45 1.59
CA ASP A 103 -18.37 15.71 2.17
C ASP A 103 -16.90 16.02 1.83
N LEU A 104 -16.50 17.28 2.05
CA LEU A 104 -15.16 17.74 1.71
C LEU A 104 -14.05 16.98 2.47
N PRO A 105 -14.15 16.71 3.79
CA PRO A 105 -13.17 15.89 4.50
C PRO A 105 -12.99 14.49 3.90
N GLU A 106 -14.07 13.79 3.54
CA GLU A 106 -13.98 12.47 2.91
C GLU A 106 -13.31 12.57 1.53
N ILE A 107 -13.66 13.58 0.73
CA ILE A 107 -13.04 13.83 -0.57
C ILE A 107 -11.53 14.05 -0.43
N LEU A 108 -11.11 14.92 0.50
CA LEU A 108 -9.70 15.21 0.75
C LEU A 108 -8.94 13.97 1.22
N ALA A 109 -9.52 13.18 2.13
CA ALA A 109 -8.91 11.93 2.59
C ALA A 109 -8.70 10.95 1.42
N ARG A 110 -9.71 10.78 0.57
CA ARG A 110 -9.62 9.91 -0.62
C ARG A 110 -8.59 10.41 -1.61
N TYR A 111 -8.52 11.72 -1.84
CA TYR A 111 -7.52 12.33 -2.70
C TYR A 111 -6.11 12.00 -2.21
N LEU A 112 -5.82 12.29 -0.94
CA LEU A 112 -4.50 12.00 -0.34
C LEU A 112 -4.11 10.53 -0.43
N ILE A 113 -5.05 9.62 -0.16
CA ILE A 113 -4.84 8.17 -0.28
C ILE A 113 -4.52 7.78 -1.73
N THR A 114 -5.25 8.36 -2.69
CA THR A 114 -5.10 8.08 -4.13
C THR A 114 -3.74 8.56 -4.61
N THR A 115 -3.43 9.84 -4.37
CA THR A 115 -2.12 10.44 -4.71
C THR A 115 -0.97 9.66 -4.08
N TYR A 116 -1.13 9.23 -2.82
CA TYR A 116 -0.13 8.40 -2.16
C TYR A 116 0.14 7.09 -2.89
N SER A 117 -0.91 6.31 -3.16
CA SER A 117 -0.80 5.03 -3.86
C SER A 117 -0.25 5.18 -5.27
N GLU A 118 -0.63 6.24 -5.97
CA GLU A 118 -0.22 6.51 -7.35
C GLU A 118 1.24 6.96 -7.42
N ASN A 119 1.71 7.82 -6.52
CA ASN A 119 3.11 8.26 -6.46
C ASN A 119 4.08 7.08 -6.30
N ILE A 120 3.74 6.10 -5.45
CA ILE A 120 4.54 4.87 -5.29
C ILE A 120 4.64 4.11 -6.62
N PHE A 121 3.53 4.01 -7.35
CA PHE A 121 3.50 3.34 -8.64
C PHE A 121 4.30 4.13 -9.68
N PHE A 122 4.19 5.46 -9.69
CA PHE A 122 4.94 6.34 -10.59
C PHE A 122 6.44 6.28 -10.33
N ASP A 123 6.90 6.20 -9.08
CA ASP A 123 8.31 6.00 -8.73
C ASP A 123 8.88 4.73 -9.38
N ILE A 124 8.13 3.62 -9.30
CA ILE A 124 8.52 2.36 -9.94
C ILE A 124 8.55 2.51 -11.46
N LEU A 125 7.55 3.18 -12.03
CA LEU A 125 7.41 3.40 -13.48
C LEU A 125 8.57 4.24 -14.02
N MET A 126 8.90 5.35 -13.38
CA MET A 126 10.01 6.21 -13.79
C MET A 126 11.37 5.54 -13.54
N GLY A 127 11.54 4.84 -12.42
CA GLY A 127 12.80 4.20 -12.07
C GLY A 127 13.16 3.02 -12.98
N LYS A 128 12.19 2.18 -13.34
CA LYS A 128 12.43 0.93 -14.10
C LYS A 128 12.01 1.00 -15.57
N PHE A 129 11.04 1.82 -15.91
CA PHE A 129 10.39 1.82 -17.23
C PHE A 129 10.46 3.18 -17.93
N SER A 130 11.36 4.08 -17.54
CA SER A 130 11.55 5.40 -18.16
C SER A 130 11.71 5.35 -19.68
N GLN A 131 12.33 4.31 -20.22
CA GLN A 131 12.52 4.13 -21.68
C GLN A 131 11.22 3.91 -22.46
N LYS A 132 10.14 3.51 -21.78
CA LYS A 132 8.81 3.29 -22.36
C LYS A 132 7.83 4.42 -22.03
N LEU A 133 8.23 5.38 -21.19
CA LEU A 133 7.34 6.36 -20.59
C LEU A 133 7.27 7.64 -21.43
N LEU A 134 6.06 8.05 -21.78
CA LEU A 134 5.72 9.35 -22.32
C LEU A 134 4.85 10.08 -21.30
N VAL A 135 5.15 11.35 -21.05
CA VAL A 135 4.38 12.18 -20.11
C VAL A 135 3.69 13.29 -20.89
N CYS A 136 2.38 13.46 -20.65
CA CYS A 136 1.63 14.59 -21.17
C CYS A 136 0.61 15.11 -20.17
N SER A 137 0.26 16.39 -20.25
CA SER A 137 -0.86 16.96 -19.50
C SER A 137 -2.20 16.69 -20.18
N SER A 138 -3.31 16.90 -19.45
CA SER A 138 -4.65 16.70 -20.02
C SER A 138 -4.98 17.62 -21.20
N ASP A 139 -4.27 18.73 -21.37
CA ASP A 139 -4.37 19.60 -22.54
C ASP A 139 -3.52 19.10 -23.74
N GLY A 140 -2.93 17.91 -23.62
CA GLY A 140 -2.20 17.22 -24.69
C GLY A 140 -0.77 17.71 -24.89
N LYS A 141 -0.24 18.57 -24.03
CA LYS A 141 1.16 18.99 -24.10
C LYS A 141 2.07 17.88 -23.57
N LEU A 142 3.03 17.47 -24.39
CA LEU A 142 4.14 16.62 -23.94
C LEU A 142 5.03 17.44 -23.01
N GLY A 143 5.44 16.86 -21.89
CA GLY A 143 6.11 17.60 -20.81
C GLY A 143 7.11 16.80 -19.99
N GLU A 144 7.73 17.49 -19.02
CA GLU A 144 8.77 16.95 -18.14
C GLU A 144 8.21 15.90 -17.16
N PHE A 145 9.09 14.99 -16.73
CA PHE A 145 8.78 13.97 -15.74
C PHE A 145 8.38 14.64 -14.41
N PRO A 146 7.39 14.09 -13.67
CA PRO A 146 6.89 14.71 -12.46
C PRO A 146 7.98 14.83 -11.38
N ASP A 147 7.96 15.94 -10.65
CA ASP A 147 8.47 15.98 -9.29
C ASP A 147 7.53 15.13 -8.43
N ILE A 148 7.88 13.85 -8.26
CA ILE A 148 7.16 13.00 -7.32
C ILE A 148 7.45 13.52 -5.93
N GLN A 149 6.41 14.01 -5.25
CA GLN A 149 6.54 14.34 -3.84
C GLN A 149 6.85 13.03 -3.10
N GLU A 150 7.99 12.99 -2.43
CA GLU A 150 8.34 11.92 -1.50
C GLU A 150 7.29 11.89 -0.40
N VAL A 151 6.28 11.05 -0.55
CA VAL A 151 5.35 10.77 0.54
C VAL A 151 5.98 9.64 1.34
N SER A 152 6.78 10.00 2.34
CA SER A 152 7.56 9.06 3.15
C SER A 152 6.71 8.10 3.99
N HIS A 153 5.41 8.35 4.12
CA HIS A 153 4.52 7.65 5.04
C HIS A 153 3.18 7.32 4.39
N ILE A 154 2.73 6.08 4.58
CA ILE A 154 1.31 5.73 4.40
C ILE A 154 0.54 6.77 5.22
N PRO A 155 -0.38 7.56 4.63
CA PRO A 155 -1.44 8.11 5.45
C PRO A 155 -2.09 6.84 6.01
N VAL A 156 -1.77 6.52 7.26
CA VAL A 156 -2.52 5.49 7.99
C VAL A 156 -3.89 6.14 8.16
N PRO A 157 -4.99 5.37 8.16
CA PRO A 157 -6.20 5.89 8.77
C PRO A 157 -5.74 6.50 10.07
N ILE A 158 -6.24 7.68 10.36
CA ILE A 158 -6.36 8.12 11.72
C ILE A 158 -7.25 7.03 12.35
N ALA A 159 -6.64 5.91 12.75
CA ALA A 159 -7.23 4.88 13.57
C ALA A 159 -7.76 5.70 14.71
N GLU A 160 -9.09 5.75 14.84
CA GLU A 160 -9.82 6.62 15.76
C GLU A 160 -8.89 6.87 16.93
N VAL A 161 -8.26 8.05 16.97
CA VAL A 161 -7.33 8.37 18.05
C VAL A 161 -8.20 8.13 19.25
N PRO A 162 -7.96 7.10 20.08
CA PRO A 162 -8.82 6.88 21.22
C PRO A 162 -8.70 8.18 21.97
N VAL A 163 -9.82 8.91 22.00
CA VAL A 163 -9.94 10.24 22.56
C VAL A 163 -9.09 10.24 23.80
N ALA A 164 -8.05 11.09 23.82
CA ALA A 164 -7.03 11.15 24.84
C ALA A 164 -7.55 10.68 26.21
N ARG A 165 -7.27 9.43 26.57
CA ARG A 165 -7.59 8.85 27.87
C ARG A 165 -6.30 8.27 28.43
N GLY A 166 -5.57 9.10 29.16
CA GLY A 166 -4.32 8.74 29.83
C GLY A 166 -3.12 8.78 28.89
N GLY A 167 -2.05 9.47 29.30
CA GLY A 167 -0.86 9.69 28.48
C GLY A 167 -0.25 8.39 27.95
N CYS A 168 0.18 8.42 26.69
CA CYS A 168 1.00 7.37 26.08
C CYS A 168 2.19 7.06 27.01
N LYS A 169 2.33 5.80 27.43
CA LYS A 169 3.42 5.37 28.32
C LYS A 169 4.78 5.41 27.64
N GLY A 170 4.80 5.29 26.31
CA GLY A 170 6.00 5.30 25.49
C GLY A 170 5.78 4.59 24.17
N THR A 171 6.85 4.50 23.38
CA THR A 171 6.85 3.87 22.06
C THR A 171 7.64 2.57 22.10
N ILE A 172 7.09 1.50 21.52
CA ILE A 172 7.77 0.22 21.35
C ILE A 172 8.03 0.02 19.86
N PHE A 173 9.31 -0.05 19.50
CA PHE A 173 9.75 -0.51 18.19
C PHE A 173 9.92 -2.03 18.23
N VAL A 174 9.23 -2.74 17.35
CA VAL A 174 9.25 -4.21 17.28
C VAL A 174 9.60 -4.64 15.87
N ASP A 175 10.67 -5.43 15.73
CA ASP A 175 10.97 -6.08 14.46
C ASP A 175 9.84 -7.07 14.11
N LEU A 176 9.48 -7.19 12.83
CA LEU A 176 8.40 -8.08 12.42
C LEU A 176 8.92 -9.51 12.25
N ASP A 177 9.83 -9.70 11.29
CA ASP A 177 10.33 -10.99 10.84
C ASP A 177 11.36 -11.57 11.83
N GLY A 178 11.08 -12.75 12.36
CA GLY A 178 11.92 -13.41 13.35
C GLY A 178 11.68 -12.95 14.78
N THR A 179 10.72 -12.04 15.02
CA THR A 179 10.39 -11.52 16.35
C THR A 179 8.90 -11.65 16.67
N LEU A 180 8.00 -11.27 15.76
CA LEU A 180 6.55 -11.46 15.91
C LEU A 180 6.03 -12.62 15.06
N ILE A 181 6.60 -12.76 13.87
CA ILE A 181 6.30 -13.83 12.92
C ILE A 181 7.57 -14.60 12.62
N LYS A 182 7.42 -15.86 12.23
CA LYS A 182 8.54 -16.72 11.87
C LYS A 182 9.32 -16.12 10.70
N HIS A 183 10.63 -16.00 10.84
CA HIS A 183 11.50 -15.55 9.77
C HIS A 183 11.54 -16.59 8.64
N VAL A 184 11.33 -16.14 7.41
CA VAL A 184 11.56 -16.95 6.20
C VAL A 184 12.60 -16.26 5.31
N PRO A 185 13.53 -17.01 4.68
CA PRO A 185 14.56 -16.40 3.82
C PRO A 185 14.00 -15.67 2.61
N VAL A 186 12.90 -16.18 2.04
CA VAL A 186 12.21 -15.60 0.90
C VAL A 186 10.73 -15.45 1.30
N PRO A 187 10.33 -14.27 1.78
CA PRO A 187 8.95 -14.02 2.17
C PRO A 187 7.97 -14.03 1.00
N SER A 188 6.74 -14.47 1.24
CA SER A 188 5.66 -14.32 0.24
C SER A 188 5.17 -12.88 0.19
N ASP A 189 4.81 -12.43 -1.01
CA ASP A 189 4.21 -11.12 -1.27
C ASP A 189 2.75 -11.06 -0.77
N THR A 190 2.08 -12.23 -0.68
CA THR A 190 0.68 -12.33 -0.23
C THR A 190 0.56 -12.58 1.28
N GLY A 191 1.67 -12.86 1.97
CA GLY A 191 1.67 -13.17 3.40
C GLY A 191 1.20 -14.58 3.75
N GLU A 192 1.05 -15.48 2.77
CA GLU A 192 0.67 -16.89 3.00
C GLU A 192 1.66 -17.66 3.89
N ASP A 193 2.91 -17.22 3.91
CA ASP A 193 4.01 -17.73 4.72
C ASP A 193 3.94 -17.32 6.19
N ILE A 194 3.07 -16.38 6.55
CA ILE A 194 3.05 -15.75 7.88
C ILE A 194 2.57 -16.74 8.93
N GLN A 195 3.48 -17.06 9.86
CA GLN A 195 3.22 -17.82 11.06
C GLN A 195 3.57 -16.99 12.29
N ILE A 196 2.59 -16.70 13.14
CA ILE A 196 2.82 -15.94 14.39
C ILE A 196 3.62 -16.78 15.37
N LEU A 197 4.64 -16.18 15.97
CA LEU A 197 5.42 -16.79 17.04
C LEU A 197 4.61 -16.80 18.33
N ASN A 198 4.69 -17.90 19.07
CA ASN A 198 3.89 -18.17 20.27
C ASN A 198 3.94 -17.02 21.29
N GLY A 199 2.76 -16.52 21.68
CA GLY A 199 2.62 -15.48 22.70
C GLY A 199 2.85 -14.06 22.18
N SER A 200 3.17 -13.87 20.89
CA SER A 200 3.44 -12.54 20.35
C SER A 200 2.19 -11.68 20.24
N ARG A 201 1.07 -12.28 19.81
CA ARG A 201 -0.22 -11.58 19.72
C ARG A 201 -0.68 -11.09 21.09
N GLU A 202 -0.76 -11.99 22.05
CA GLU A 202 -1.23 -11.69 23.41
C GLU A 202 -0.35 -10.62 24.08
N LYS A 203 0.94 -10.62 23.74
CA LYS A 203 1.89 -9.67 24.29
C LYS A 203 1.78 -8.28 23.68
N LEU A 204 1.57 -8.17 22.37
CA LEU A 204 1.26 -6.88 21.74
C LEU A 204 -0.05 -6.31 22.28
N GLU A 205 -1.08 -7.15 22.44
CA GLU A 205 -2.35 -6.73 23.05
C GLU A 205 -2.15 -6.21 24.49
N GLU A 206 -1.33 -6.89 25.29
CA GLU A 206 -0.94 -6.42 26.63
C GLU A 206 -0.31 -5.03 26.57
N PHE A 207 0.64 -4.80 25.65
CA PHE A 207 1.31 -3.51 25.50
C PHE A 207 0.35 -2.41 25.06
N ARG A 208 -0.53 -2.66 24.08
CA ARG A 208 -1.56 -1.71 23.66
C ARG A 208 -2.47 -1.33 24.83
N ARG A 209 -2.96 -2.32 25.58
CA ARG A 209 -3.82 -2.09 26.75
C ARG A 209 -3.13 -1.28 27.85
N LYS A 210 -1.80 -1.37 27.95
CA LYS A 210 -0.99 -0.54 28.86
C LYS A 210 -0.75 0.89 28.35
N GLY A 211 -1.19 1.23 27.14
CA GLY A 211 -1.05 2.56 26.55
C GLY A 211 0.27 2.80 25.82
N TYR A 212 0.90 1.73 25.30
CA TYR A 212 2.09 1.86 24.45
C TYR A 212 1.73 2.08 22.98
N TYR A 213 2.47 2.96 22.31
CA TYR A 213 2.42 3.14 20.85
C TYR A 213 3.35 2.13 20.18
N ILE A 214 2.85 1.34 19.24
CA ILE A 214 3.55 0.19 18.65
C ILE A 214 3.94 0.49 17.20
N ILE A 215 5.24 0.49 16.95
CA ILE A 215 5.84 0.65 15.62
C ILE A 215 6.47 -0.68 15.21
N LEU A 216 5.97 -1.28 14.13
CA LEU A 216 6.60 -2.44 13.52
C LEU A 216 7.72 -1.99 12.59
N ALA A 217 8.81 -2.75 12.54
CA ALA A 217 9.94 -2.53 11.64
C ALA A 217 10.21 -3.80 10.85
N THR A 218 10.47 -3.68 9.54
CA THR A 218 10.76 -4.84 8.69
C THR A 218 11.67 -4.45 7.51
N SER A 219 12.44 -5.42 7.02
CA SER A 219 13.16 -5.32 5.74
C SER A 219 12.29 -5.73 4.54
N ARG A 220 11.05 -6.19 4.78
CA ARG A 220 10.13 -6.52 3.69
C ARG A 220 9.90 -5.27 2.82
N PRO A 221 9.90 -5.43 1.48
CA PRO A 221 9.73 -4.29 0.61
C PRO A 221 8.40 -3.59 0.84
N TYR A 222 8.42 -2.27 0.87
CA TYR A 222 7.23 -1.46 1.14
C TYR A 222 6.09 -1.75 0.15
N HIS A 223 6.37 -1.86 -1.14
CA HIS A 223 5.38 -2.19 -2.18
C HIS A 223 4.72 -3.59 -2.01
N LYS A 224 5.29 -4.48 -1.19
CA LYS A 224 4.76 -5.83 -0.90
C LYS A 224 4.05 -5.91 0.46
N ILE A 225 4.11 -4.85 1.27
CA ILE A 225 3.67 -4.94 2.67
C ILE A 225 2.16 -5.12 2.81
N PHE A 226 1.35 -4.68 1.85
CA PHE A 226 -0.11 -4.70 2.01
C PHE A 226 -0.69 -6.11 2.18
N GLY A 227 -0.19 -7.12 1.45
CA GLY A 227 -0.61 -8.52 1.63
C GLY A 227 -0.30 -9.01 3.05
N VAL A 228 0.89 -8.65 3.54
CA VAL A 228 1.37 -8.93 4.91
C VAL A 228 0.48 -8.26 5.95
N LEU A 229 0.13 -6.97 5.80
CA LEU A 229 -0.70 -6.24 6.76
C LEU A 229 -2.11 -6.85 6.87
N ASN A 230 -2.73 -7.21 5.73
CA ASN A 230 -4.02 -7.89 5.71
C ASN A 230 -3.98 -9.21 6.49
N LYS A 231 -2.91 -9.99 6.29
CA LYS A 231 -2.73 -11.24 7.00
C LYS A 231 -2.49 -11.04 8.49
N LEU A 232 -1.59 -10.13 8.89
CA LEU A 232 -1.34 -9.80 10.30
C LEU A 232 -2.62 -9.41 11.02
N LYS A 233 -3.44 -8.56 10.39
CA LYS A 233 -4.74 -8.17 10.91
C LYS A 233 -5.70 -9.35 11.04
N SER A 234 -5.80 -10.22 10.01
CA SER A 234 -6.66 -11.42 10.08
C SER A 234 -6.30 -12.35 11.25
N LEU A 235 -5.04 -12.28 11.70
CA LEU A 235 -4.52 -13.04 12.82
C LEU A 235 -4.62 -12.30 14.16
N GLY A 236 -5.16 -11.07 14.18
CA GLY A 236 -5.36 -10.24 15.36
C GLY A 236 -4.12 -9.52 15.86
N ILE A 237 -3.13 -9.28 14.99
CA ILE A 237 -1.99 -8.42 15.29
C ILE A 237 -2.36 -6.97 14.99
N GLU A 238 -2.39 -6.15 16.04
CA GLU A 238 -2.67 -4.71 15.95
C GLU A 238 -1.41 -3.91 16.31
N PHE A 239 -1.21 -2.79 15.62
CA PHE A 239 -0.09 -1.88 15.77
C PHE A 239 -0.50 -0.50 15.24
N ASP A 240 0.29 0.53 15.54
CA ASP A 240 -0.03 1.91 15.18
C ASP A 240 0.71 2.36 13.92
N GLN A 241 1.94 1.87 13.69
CA GLN A 241 2.74 2.19 12.50
C GLN A 241 3.59 1.00 12.04
N VAL A 242 3.97 0.98 10.76
CA VAL A 242 4.97 0.06 10.20
C VAL A 242 6.04 0.82 9.40
N LEU A 243 7.30 0.46 9.60
CA LEU A 243 8.48 0.93 8.86
C LEU A 243 8.98 -0.23 7.98
N CYS A 244 9.00 -0.02 6.68
CA CYS A 244 9.42 -1.01 5.68
C CYS A 244 10.78 -0.63 5.08
N ASP A 245 11.26 -1.45 4.13
CA ASP A 245 12.51 -1.21 3.38
C ASP A 245 13.76 -1.00 4.25
N LEU A 246 13.73 -1.43 5.52
CA LEU A 246 14.90 -1.30 6.38
C LEU A 246 16.02 -2.24 5.89
N PRO A 247 17.26 -1.77 5.79
CA PRO A 247 18.36 -2.60 5.35
C PRO A 247 18.61 -3.76 6.34
N VAL A 248 19.12 -4.87 5.81
CA VAL A 248 19.56 -6.00 6.63
C VAL A 248 20.83 -5.61 7.36
N GLY A 249 20.83 -5.68 8.69
CA GLY A 249 22.00 -5.38 9.50
C GLY A 249 21.67 -5.01 10.94
N PRO A 250 22.69 -4.64 11.73
CA PRO A 250 22.49 -4.10 13.07
C PRO A 250 21.67 -2.81 13.02
N ARG A 251 20.71 -2.67 13.94
CA ARG A 251 19.93 -1.44 14.11
C ARG A 251 20.48 -0.68 15.31
N HIS A 252 20.84 0.58 15.09
CA HIS A 252 21.30 1.46 16.15
C HIS A 252 20.15 2.40 16.53
N ILE A 253 19.80 2.44 17.82
CA ILE A 253 18.85 3.42 18.35
C ILE A 253 19.67 4.53 19.00
N ILE A 254 19.56 5.74 18.45
CA ILE A 254 20.18 6.95 19.00
C ILE A 254 19.03 7.79 19.54
N ASN A 255 19.06 8.10 20.83
CA ASN A 255 18.00 8.87 21.48
C ASN A 255 18.59 9.94 22.38
N ASP A 256 17.85 11.02 22.59
CA ASP A 256 18.24 12.05 23.54
C ASP A 256 18.08 11.55 24.98
N MET A 257 18.80 12.21 25.88
CA MET A 257 18.73 11.94 27.31
C MET A 257 18.23 13.21 28.00
N LYS A 258 17.22 13.06 28.87
CA LYS A 258 16.68 14.15 29.65
C LYS A 258 17.12 13.99 31.12
N GLY A 259 18.19 14.69 31.49
CA GLY A 259 18.82 14.50 32.81
C GLY A 259 19.42 13.10 32.94
N ASP A 260 19.09 12.38 34.00
CA ASP A 260 19.55 11.00 34.25
C ASP A 260 18.48 9.93 33.91
N GLU A 261 17.40 10.31 33.22
CA GLU A 261 16.33 9.38 32.86
C GLU A 261 16.73 8.45 31.71
N VAL A 262 16.56 7.14 31.90
CA VAL A 262 16.71 6.16 30.82
C VAL A 262 15.54 6.31 29.84
N ARG A 263 15.85 6.82 28.65
CA ARG A 263 14.87 7.07 27.58
C ARG A 263 14.75 5.96 26.54
N THR A 264 15.69 5.01 26.54
CA THR A 264 15.71 3.90 25.58
C THR A 264 16.19 2.63 26.25
N ILE A 265 15.46 1.54 26.00
CA ILE A 265 15.81 0.19 26.43
C ILE A 265 15.73 -0.72 25.21
N ALA A 266 16.78 -1.47 24.95
CA ALA A 266 16.82 -2.45 23.86
C ALA A 266 16.62 -3.85 24.42
N HIS A 267 15.62 -4.56 23.90
CA HIS A 267 15.40 -5.98 24.19
C HIS A 267 15.88 -6.79 22.98
N VAL A 268 17.04 -7.43 23.11
CA VAL A 268 17.60 -8.28 22.06
C VAL A 268 17.07 -9.69 22.22
N LEU A 269 16.45 -10.19 21.16
CA LEU A 269 15.85 -11.53 21.12
C LEU A 269 16.63 -12.44 20.18
N ARG A 270 16.64 -13.75 20.46
CA ARG A 270 17.03 -14.75 19.47
C ARG A 270 15.95 -14.86 18.40
N ARG A 271 16.38 -15.04 17.15
CA ARG A 271 15.47 -15.25 16.02
C ARG A 271 14.48 -16.36 16.31
N ASP A 272 13.22 -16.09 16.01
CA ASP A 272 12.05 -16.97 16.17
C ASP A 272 11.67 -17.32 17.61
N GLU A 273 12.20 -16.63 18.63
CA GLU A 273 11.84 -16.93 20.03
C GLU A 273 10.53 -16.29 20.50
N GLY A 274 10.05 -15.26 19.80
CA GLY A 274 8.83 -14.52 20.13
C GLY A 274 9.00 -13.56 21.31
N ILE A 275 8.04 -12.65 21.48
CA ILE A 275 8.14 -11.57 22.49
C ILE A 275 7.48 -11.91 23.85
N LYS A 276 6.91 -13.11 24.00
CA LYS A 276 6.10 -13.52 25.17
C LYS A 276 6.75 -13.20 26.52
N LYS A 277 8.08 -13.34 26.61
CA LYS A 277 8.84 -13.21 27.86
C LYS A 277 9.28 -11.78 28.18
N ILE A 278 9.11 -10.84 27.26
CA ILE A 278 9.50 -9.44 27.47
C ILE A 278 8.64 -8.82 28.59
N LYS A 279 9.27 -8.00 29.43
CA LYS A 279 8.59 -7.27 30.49
C LYS A 279 8.89 -5.79 30.31
N ILE A 280 7.82 -5.01 30.22
CA ILE A 280 7.84 -3.55 30.16
C ILE A 280 6.82 -3.07 31.19
N ASP A 281 7.28 -2.24 32.11
CA ASP A 281 6.52 -1.76 33.28
C ASP A 281 5.70 -0.50 32.96
#